data_AF-A0AA36JPT8-F1
#
_entry.id   AF-A0AA36JPT8-F1
#
_cell.length_a   1.000
_cell.length_b   1.000
_cell.length_c   1.000
_cell.angle_alpha   90.00
_cell.angle_beta   90.00
_cell.angle_gamma   90.00
#
_symmetry.space_group_name_H-M   'P 1'
#
loop_
_entity.id
_entity.type
_entity.pdbx_description
1 polymer ?
#
loop_
_entity_poly.entity_id
_entity_poly.type
_entity_poly.pdbx_seq_one_letter_code
_entity_poly.pdbx_strand_id
1 'polypeptide(L)'
;MAGESTNVPAKRKMSDLSESTAEDLDFCEYVVDTQPLQMRCPICLEVRHGTAGDFDHNQRWIVLQCCEDAVCRQCLRQHLQINGNSCPLNASHRLVDMDVIAGCCEPKEWVKLEQRRRYQEAGGRGFCCTGDCASVMPACPPLPPWNSQPFPAPCPGCQLAHCGRCGSPWPDSLLERHLCEDLRHSALRDVQSRVAAERLVAPMLDTLSHALVTGTSWNWVSATVQTLAAETARARLNGVGLSQEGTDLLMDSFPAPVAVDAQGASELRLLQMLQEYRAERRQGQEGEDVDWLTAMQHEGERIAFLRRGRRHTATLRQLETLNTQRRQDGVGPIKDCPSCQHPTERIDGCNIMTCSVCKAEWCFICARCKGGPSGCNHYHCQFAEEEANRAQGEASSSTVPVSTQA
;
A
#
# COMPACT_ATOMS: atom_id res chain seq x y z
N MET A 1 18.57 -41.23 62.35
CA MET A 1 17.35 -42.03 62.21
C MET A 1 16.15 -41.10 62.29
N ALA A 2 15.53 -40.82 61.15
CA ALA A 2 14.14 -40.39 60.95
C ALA A 2 14.05 -40.00 59.47
N GLY A 3 13.44 -40.87 58.66
CA GLY A 3 13.24 -40.65 57.24
C GLY A 3 11.94 -39.89 57.01
N GLU A 4 12.00 -38.85 56.18
CA GLU A 4 10.80 -38.18 55.66
C GLU A 4 10.46 -38.75 54.29
N SER A 5 9.33 -39.44 54.27
CA SER A 5 8.77 -40.15 53.13
C SER A 5 8.05 -39.18 52.21
N THR A 6 8.41 -39.22 50.93
CA THR A 6 7.77 -38.54 49.81
C THR A 6 6.31 -38.96 49.67
N ASN A 7 5.39 -38.00 49.60
CA ASN A 7 3.98 -38.22 49.31
C ASN A 7 3.65 -37.66 47.92
N VAL A 8 3.41 -38.56 46.96
CA VAL A 8 3.02 -38.24 45.58
C VAL A 8 1.49 -38.34 45.49
N PRO A 9 0.75 -37.29 45.11
CA PRO A 9 -0.68 -37.40 44.94
C PRO A 9 -1.04 -38.01 43.57
N ALA A 10 -2.01 -38.91 43.64
CA ALA A 10 -2.51 -39.77 42.57
C ALA A 10 -3.11 -39.01 41.38
N LYS A 11 -2.84 -39.54 40.18
CA LYS A 11 -3.49 -39.17 38.92
C LYS A 11 -5.00 -39.45 38.99
N ARG A 12 -5.81 -38.39 39.00
CA ARG A 12 -7.26 -38.48 38.69
C ARG A 12 -7.43 -38.56 37.17
N LYS A 13 -8.08 -39.63 36.72
CA LYS A 13 -8.59 -39.79 35.35
C LYS A 13 -9.73 -38.77 35.14
N MET A 14 -9.58 -37.90 34.16
CA MET A 14 -10.70 -37.16 33.57
C MET A 14 -11.30 -38.03 32.48
N SER A 15 -12.50 -38.54 32.72
CA SER A 15 -13.40 -39.04 31.69
C SER A 15 -14.73 -38.33 31.89
N ASP A 16 -15.31 -37.95 30.76
CA ASP A 16 -16.71 -37.55 30.57
C ASP A 16 -17.10 -36.14 31.04
N LEU A 17 -16.89 -35.17 30.15
CA LEU A 17 -17.74 -33.97 30.10
C LEU A 17 -18.43 -33.93 28.74
N SER A 18 -19.73 -34.13 28.82
CA SER A 18 -20.76 -34.01 27.80
C SER A 18 -20.78 -32.64 27.14
N GLU A 19 -21.02 -32.64 25.83
CA GLU A 19 -21.44 -31.47 25.04
C GLU A 19 -22.60 -30.75 25.72
N SER A 20 -22.33 -29.59 26.33
CA SER A 20 -23.36 -28.62 26.68
C SER A 20 -23.49 -27.61 25.54
N THR A 21 -24.68 -27.57 24.96
CA THR A 21 -25.12 -26.61 23.97
C THR A 21 -24.88 -25.18 24.42
N ALA A 22 -24.18 -24.42 23.58
CA ALA A 22 -23.97 -22.99 23.74
C ALA A 22 -25.30 -22.26 23.48
N GLU A 23 -26.02 -21.95 24.56
CA GLU A 23 -27.11 -20.97 24.55
C GLU A 23 -26.57 -19.67 25.17
N ASP A 24 -26.49 -18.64 24.32
CA ASP A 24 -26.63 -17.21 24.59
C ASP A 24 -26.45 -16.77 26.05
N LEU A 25 -25.19 -16.66 26.48
CA LEU A 25 -24.84 -15.82 27.63
C LEU A 25 -24.70 -14.38 27.15
N ASP A 26 -25.74 -13.61 27.45
CA ASP A 26 -25.77 -12.14 27.41
C ASP A 26 -24.47 -11.58 27.99
N PHE A 27 -23.65 -10.99 27.11
CA PHE A 27 -22.39 -10.36 27.46
C PHE A 27 -22.70 -9.04 28.15
N CYS A 28 -23.06 -9.08 29.44
CA CYS A 28 -23.17 -7.88 30.26
C CYS A 28 -21.80 -7.22 30.31
N GLU A 29 -21.64 -6.15 29.52
CA GLU A 29 -20.50 -5.25 29.51
C GLU A 29 -20.24 -4.77 30.94
N TYR A 30 -19.24 -5.37 31.58
CA TYR A 30 -18.79 -4.99 32.91
C TYR A 30 -18.06 -3.64 32.78
N VAL A 31 -18.83 -2.55 32.77
CA VAL A 31 -18.29 -1.19 32.83
C VAL A 31 -17.68 -1.03 34.21
N VAL A 32 -16.38 -1.28 34.32
CA VAL A 32 -15.61 -0.95 35.52
C VAL A 32 -15.61 0.57 35.62
N ASP A 33 -16.32 1.10 36.59
CA ASP A 33 -16.46 2.53 36.87
C ASP A 33 -15.09 3.07 37.36
N THR A 34 -14.16 3.30 36.43
CA THR A 34 -12.84 3.84 36.73
C THR A 34 -12.98 5.33 37.01
N GLN A 35 -13.21 5.70 38.28
CA GLN A 35 -13.11 7.09 38.69
C GLN A 35 -11.72 7.62 38.33
N PRO A 36 -11.61 8.81 37.72
CA PRO A 36 -10.33 9.36 37.30
C PRO A 36 -9.44 9.54 38.53
N LEU A 37 -8.31 8.83 38.56
CA LEU A 37 -7.30 8.94 39.63
C LEU A 37 -6.78 10.37 39.67
N GLN A 38 -7.14 11.10 40.72
CA GLN A 38 -6.70 12.46 40.95
C GLN A 38 -5.27 12.45 41.53
N MET A 39 -4.30 12.97 40.78
CA MET A 39 -2.92 13.12 41.22
C MET A 39 -2.68 14.56 41.72
N ARG A 40 -2.03 14.70 42.89
CA ARG A 40 -1.70 15.99 43.52
C ARG A 40 -0.22 16.07 43.84
N CYS A 41 0.41 17.20 43.50
CA CYS A 41 1.85 17.34 43.70
C CYS A 41 2.06 17.65 45.17
N PRO A 42 2.84 16.85 45.90
CA PRO A 42 3.05 17.09 47.33
C PRO A 42 3.77 18.41 47.63
N ILE A 43 4.42 19.02 46.62
CA ILE A 43 5.23 20.24 46.79
C ILE A 43 4.38 21.50 46.50
N CYS A 44 3.88 21.67 45.27
CA CYS A 44 3.07 22.84 44.92
C CYS A 44 1.57 22.67 45.16
N LEU A 45 1.12 21.47 45.57
CA LEU A 45 -0.28 21.13 45.81
C LEU A 45 -1.19 21.25 44.59
N GLU A 46 -0.63 21.47 43.40
CA GLU A 46 -1.37 21.53 42.14
C GLU A 46 -2.02 20.16 41.87
N VAL A 47 -3.33 20.20 41.66
CA VAL A 47 -4.17 19.06 41.34
C VAL A 47 -4.41 19.08 39.84
N ARG A 48 -4.21 17.96 39.17
CA ARG A 48 -4.51 17.83 37.73
C ARG A 48 -5.46 16.66 37.53
N HIS A 49 -6.52 16.91 36.78
CA HIS A 49 -7.46 15.90 36.33
C HIS A 49 -6.95 15.35 35.00
N GLY A 50 -6.61 14.07 34.95
CA GLY A 50 -6.30 13.33 33.73
C GLY A 50 -7.05 12.01 33.76
N THR A 51 -7.52 11.53 32.60
CA THR A 51 -8.00 10.16 32.47
C THR A 51 -6.80 9.20 32.53
N ALA A 52 -7.02 7.92 32.86
CA ALA A 52 -5.93 6.95 32.97
C ALA A 52 -5.13 6.75 31.65
N GLY A 53 -5.68 7.21 30.51
CA GLY A 53 -4.99 7.28 29.21
C GLY A 53 -4.40 8.65 28.87
N ASP A 54 -4.89 9.73 29.48
CA ASP A 54 -4.34 11.10 29.37
C ASP A 54 -3.30 11.41 30.46
N PHE A 55 -2.79 10.38 31.15
CA PHE A 55 -1.52 10.52 31.83
C PHE A 55 -0.48 10.79 30.77
N ASP A 56 -0.30 12.08 30.47
CA ASP A 56 0.76 12.62 29.66
C ASP A 56 2.07 12.30 30.38
N HIS A 57 2.50 11.04 30.23
CA HIS A 57 3.76 10.47 30.69
C HIS A 57 4.96 11.31 30.22
N ASN A 58 4.73 12.30 29.37
CA ASN A 58 5.77 13.01 28.67
C ASN A 58 6.10 14.38 29.27
N GLN A 59 5.23 15.03 30.06
CA GLN A 59 5.46 16.46 30.29
C GLN A 59 5.36 16.99 31.72
N ARG A 60 4.59 16.42 32.65
CA ARG A 60 4.34 17.12 33.93
C ARG A 60 4.60 16.38 35.22
N TRP A 61 4.52 15.05 35.26
CA TRP A 61 4.70 14.30 36.50
C TRP A 61 5.82 13.28 36.35
N ILE A 62 6.66 13.22 37.36
CA ILE A 62 7.81 12.32 37.41
C ILE A 62 7.63 11.48 38.66
N VAL A 63 7.47 10.17 38.45
CA VAL A 63 7.49 9.18 39.53
C VAL A 63 8.94 8.95 39.91
N LEU A 64 9.30 9.32 41.14
CA LEU A 64 10.67 9.23 41.62
C LEU A 64 11.00 7.78 41.97
N GLN A 65 12.08 7.24 41.41
CA GLN A 65 12.43 5.83 41.64
C GLN A 65 12.84 5.56 43.10
N CYS A 66 13.29 6.58 43.83
CA CYS A 66 13.74 6.43 45.21
C CYS A 66 12.60 6.28 46.24
N CYS A 67 11.36 6.68 45.92
CA CYS A 67 10.24 6.61 46.86
C CYS A 67 8.88 6.28 46.22
N GLU A 68 8.84 6.02 44.91
CA GLU A 68 7.62 5.71 44.13
C GLU A 68 6.53 6.80 44.13
N ASP A 69 6.80 7.95 44.76
CA ASP A 69 5.92 9.11 44.74
C ASP A 69 6.08 9.95 43.47
N ALA A 70 5.00 10.62 43.05
CA ALA A 70 5.00 11.50 41.89
C ALA A 70 5.13 12.98 42.29
N VAL A 71 6.05 13.70 41.64
CA VAL A 71 6.20 15.15 41.76
C VAL A 71 6.01 15.83 40.42
N CYS A 72 5.56 17.08 40.40
CA CYS A 72 5.49 17.81 39.15
C CYS A 72 6.91 18.20 38.70
N ARG A 73 7.14 18.20 37.39
CA ARG A 73 8.44 18.48 36.78
C ARG A 73 9.00 19.83 37.18
N GLN A 74 8.14 20.85 37.28
CA GLN A 74 8.56 22.19 37.68
C GLN A 74 9.12 22.22 39.10
N CYS A 75 8.44 21.55 40.04
CA CYS A 75 8.93 21.45 41.43
C CYS A 75 10.21 20.63 41.50
N LEU A 76 10.30 19.51 40.77
CA LEU A 76 11.52 18.72 40.73
C LEU A 76 12.69 19.52 40.16
N ARG A 77 12.49 20.24 39.04
CA ARG A 77 13.49 21.10 38.42
C ARG A 77 13.99 22.18 39.38
N GLN A 78 13.07 22.87 40.05
CA GLN A 78 13.41 23.90 41.03
C GLN A 78 14.17 23.30 42.22
N HIS A 79 13.77 22.13 42.70
CA HIS A 79 14.47 21.44 43.78
C HIS A 79 15.89 21.04 43.36
N LEU A 80 16.08 20.48 42.17
CA LEU A 80 17.40 20.09 41.65
C LEU A 80 18.35 21.29 41.54
N GLN A 81 17.84 22.49 41.22
CA GLN A 81 18.62 23.73 41.17
C GLN A 81 19.12 24.18 42.55
N ILE A 82 18.32 23.96 43.61
CA ILE A 82 18.62 24.46 44.96
C ILE A 82 19.39 23.41 45.77
N ASN A 83 18.95 22.16 45.71
CA ASN A 83 19.34 21.08 46.63
C ASN A 83 20.11 19.94 45.92
N GLY A 84 20.45 20.11 44.64
CA GLY A 84 21.13 19.09 43.83
C GLY A 84 20.32 17.79 43.74
N ASN A 85 21.00 16.64 43.72
CA ASN A 85 20.38 15.32 43.49
C ASN A 85 19.67 14.72 44.73
N SER A 86 19.23 15.53 45.68
CA SER A 86 18.44 15.04 46.83
C SER A 86 16.97 14.88 46.43
N CYS A 87 16.25 13.92 47.01
CA CYS A 87 14.82 13.78 46.76
C CYS A 87 14.04 14.92 47.43
N PRO A 88 13.09 15.58 46.73
CA PRO A 88 12.30 16.66 47.32
C PRO A 88 11.30 16.21 48.40
N LEU A 89 10.99 14.91 48.47
CA LEU A 89 10.01 14.35 49.42
C LEU A 89 10.67 13.72 50.65
N ASN A 90 11.93 13.31 50.52
CA ASN A 90 12.69 12.72 51.61
C ASN A 90 14.17 13.09 51.49
N ALA A 91 14.65 13.93 52.40
CA ALA A 91 16.03 14.42 52.39
C ALA A 91 17.10 13.31 52.55
N SER A 92 16.72 12.13 53.07
CA SER A 92 17.63 10.98 53.18
C SER A 92 17.79 10.22 51.86
N HIS A 93 16.90 10.43 50.88
CA HIS A 93 16.95 9.76 49.59
C HIS A 93 17.76 10.58 48.58
N ARG A 94 18.48 9.88 47.72
CA ARG A 94 19.19 10.45 46.58
C ARG A 94 18.49 10.05 45.29
N LEU A 95 18.24 11.04 44.43
CA LEU A 95 17.66 10.82 43.11
C LEU A 95 18.66 10.06 42.23
N VAL A 96 18.17 9.08 41.49
CA VAL A 96 18.95 8.43 40.43
C VAL A 96 19.13 9.40 39.26
N ASP A 97 20.17 9.20 38.47
CA ASP A 97 20.48 10.10 37.33
C ASP A 97 19.28 10.26 36.38
N MET A 98 18.45 9.23 36.23
CA MET A 98 17.22 9.30 35.43
C MET A 98 16.19 10.30 35.96
N ASP A 99 15.98 10.36 37.28
CA ASP A 99 15.04 11.31 37.89
C ASP A 99 15.58 12.74 37.77
N VAL A 100 16.90 12.91 37.92
CA VAL A 100 17.59 14.19 37.73
C VAL A 100 17.41 14.68 36.30
N ILE A 101 17.66 13.82 35.32
CA ILE A 101 17.49 14.14 33.89
C ILE A 101 16.02 14.45 33.58
N ALA A 102 15.07 13.72 34.17
CA ALA A 102 13.64 14.00 34.03
C ALA A 102 13.27 15.41 34.49
N GLY A 103 13.83 15.87 35.61
CA GLY A 103 13.64 17.24 36.09
C GLY A 103 14.33 18.31 35.24
N CYS A 104 15.55 18.04 34.77
CA CYS A 104 16.42 19.05 34.16
C CYS A 104 16.25 19.20 32.64
N CYS A 105 16.08 18.11 31.88
CA CYS A 105 16.05 18.18 30.42
C CYS A 105 14.74 18.79 29.90
N GLU A 106 14.73 19.19 28.63
CA GLU A 106 13.49 19.49 27.90
C GLU A 106 12.66 18.21 27.74
N PRO A 107 11.31 18.28 27.68
CA PRO A 107 10.46 17.10 27.56
C PRO A 107 10.87 16.16 26.44
N LYS A 108 11.15 16.70 25.26
CA LYS A 108 11.54 15.91 24.08
C LYS A 108 12.89 15.20 24.24
N GLU A 109 13.84 15.80 24.95
CA GLU A 109 15.15 15.19 25.19
C GLU A 109 15.05 14.06 26.21
N TRP A 110 14.27 14.27 27.28
CA TRP A 110 14.01 13.24 28.28
C TRP A 110 13.31 12.03 27.66
N VAL A 111 12.29 12.24 26.83
CA VAL A 111 11.58 11.17 26.10
C VAL A 111 12.55 10.31 25.31
N LYS A 112 13.45 10.93 24.54
CA LYS A 112 14.47 10.21 23.76
C LYS A 112 15.43 9.40 24.64
N LEU A 113 15.80 9.93 25.80
CA LEU A 113 16.68 9.23 26.73
C LEU A 113 15.98 8.04 27.39
N GLU A 114 14.74 8.21 27.84
CA GLU A 114 13.93 7.15 28.46
C GLU A 114 13.60 6.06 27.44
N GLN A 115 13.27 6.42 26.20
CA GLN A 115 13.14 5.47 25.09
C GLN A 115 14.44 4.66 24.89
N ARG A 116 15.60 5.32 24.91
CA ARG A 116 16.90 4.63 24.78
C ARG A 116 17.15 3.65 25.93
N ARG A 117 16.85 4.05 27.17
CA ARG A 117 16.98 3.20 28.37
C ARG A 117 16.09 1.96 28.24
N ARG A 118 14.80 2.15 27.98
CA ARG A 118 13.84 1.04 27.82
C ARG A 118 14.20 0.12 26.66
N TYR A 119 14.72 0.68 25.57
CA TYR A 119 15.21 -0.12 24.44
C TYR A 119 16.42 -0.98 24.81
N GLN A 120 17.35 -0.45 25.63
CA GLN A 120 18.46 -1.22 26.17
C GLN A 120 17.99 -2.32 27.14
N GLU A 121 17.03 -2.02 28.03
CA GLU A 121 16.42 -2.99 28.95
C GLU A 121 15.70 -4.12 28.19
N ALA A 122 15.11 -3.82 27.04
CA ALA A 122 14.52 -4.81 26.13
C ALA A 122 15.57 -5.63 25.34
N GLY A 123 16.87 -5.46 25.63
CA GLY A 123 17.97 -6.15 24.96
C GLY A 123 18.21 -5.65 23.54
N GLY A 124 17.94 -4.37 23.26
CA GLY A 124 18.07 -3.79 21.92
C GLY A 124 17.02 -4.30 20.93
N ARG A 125 15.86 -4.75 21.43
CA ARG A 125 14.74 -5.22 20.60
C ARG A 125 13.53 -4.33 20.79
N GLY A 126 12.83 -4.06 19.70
CA GLY A 126 11.59 -3.29 19.69
C GLY A 126 11.71 -2.01 18.89
N PHE A 127 10.71 -1.13 19.05
CA PHE A 127 10.65 0.16 18.38
C PHE A 127 10.25 1.24 19.37
N CYS A 128 10.91 2.39 19.29
CA CYS A 128 10.52 3.56 20.07
C CYS A 128 9.19 4.10 19.54
N CYS A 129 8.27 4.42 20.44
CA CYS A 129 7.03 5.09 20.05
C CYS A 129 7.35 6.46 19.41
N THR A 130 6.52 6.87 18.45
CA THR A 130 6.58 8.20 17.86
C THR A 130 5.94 9.26 18.76
N GLY A 131 6.23 10.52 18.49
CA GLY A 131 5.70 11.67 19.22
C GLY A 131 6.44 11.90 20.53
N ASP A 132 5.72 12.40 21.53
CA ASP A 132 6.30 12.67 22.83
C ASP A 132 6.35 11.43 23.73
N CYS A 133 5.82 10.26 23.33
CA CYS A 133 5.71 9.08 24.22
C CYS A 133 7.05 8.42 24.58
N ALA A 134 7.36 8.29 25.87
CA ALA A 134 8.59 7.64 26.35
C ALA A 134 8.62 6.09 26.25
N SER A 135 7.56 5.46 25.74
CA SER A 135 7.46 4.00 25.70
C SER A 135 8.20 3.36 24.53
N VAL A 136 8.66 2.13 24.75
CA VAL A 136 9.24 1.26 23.73
C VAL A 136 8.31 0.08 23.56
N MET A 137 7.90 -0.19 22.32
CA MET A 137 7.08 -1.34 22.01
C MET A 137 7.97 -2.58 21.93
N PRO A 138 7.53 -3.71 22.51
CA PRO A 138 8.27 -4.96 22.39
C PRO A 138 8.38 -5.35 20.91
N ALA A 139 9.55 -5.85 20.49
CA ALA A 139 9.62 -6.55 19.21
C ALA A 139 8.64 -7.71 19.27
N CYS A 140 7.76 -7.81 18.28
CA CYS A 140 6.85 -8.94 18.21
C CYS A 140 7.67 -10.24 18.28
N PRO A 141 7.32 -11.19 19.16
CA PRO A 141 8.00 -12.47 19.19
C PRO A 141 7.95 -13.08 17.78
N PRO A 142 9.04 -13.72 17.32
CA PRO A 142 9.08 -14.35 16.00
C PRO A 142 8.10 -15.53 15.99
N LEU A 143 6.83 -15.26 15.67
CA LEU A 143 5.79 -16.27 15.55
C LEU A 143 5.55 -16.56 14.06
N PRO A 144 5.98 -17.73 13.55
CA PRO A 144 5.59 -18.18 12.22
C PRO A 144 4.08 -18.47 12.21
N PRO A 145 3.35 -18.22 11.10
CA PRO A 145 3.78 -17.68 9.79
C PRO A 145 3.46 -16.18 9.58
N TRP A 146 3.14 -15.42 10.63
CA TRP A 146 2.59 -14.05 10.52
C TRP A 146 3.64 -12.97 10.22
N ASN A 147 4.92 -13.34 10.08
CA ASN A 147 6.06 -12.40 10.00
C ASN A 147 6.14 -11.52 8.74
N SER A 148 5.31 -11.75 7.72
CA SER A 148 5.41 -10.99 6.46
C SER A 148 4.38 -9.88 6.32
N GLN A 149 3.29 -9.87 7.10
CA GLN A 149 2.26 -8.84 6.96
C GLN A 149 2.37 -7.78 8.08
N PRO A 150 2.15 -6.50 7.75
CA PRO A 150 2.00 -5.46 8.76
C PRO A 150 0.74 -5.71 9.59
N PHE A 151 0.83 -5.50 10.91
CA PHE A 151 -0.30 -5.57 11.83
C PHE A 151 -0.24 -4.41 12.83
N PRO A 152 -1.38 -3.90 13.32
CA PRO A 152 -1.41 -2.85 14.31
C PRO A 152 -1.00 -3.41 15.68
N ALA A 153 -0.10 -2.70 16.36
CA ALA A 153 0.34 -2.99 17.72
C ALA A 153 0.19 -1.69 18.55
N PRO A 154 -0.65 -1.69 19.61
CA PRO A 154 -0.84 -0.50 20.43
C PRO A 154 0.39 -0.24 21.29
N CYS A 155 0.81 1.02 21.37
CA CYS A 155 1.86 1.45 22.29
C CYS A 155 1.39 1.28 23.75
N PRO A 156 2.16 0.62 24.63
CA PRO A 156 1.75 0.41 26.02
C PRO A 156 1.65 1.70 26.85
N GLY A 157 2.25 2.80 26.38
CA GLY A 157 2.22 4.08 27.07
C GLY A 157 1.08 5.00 26.63
N CYS A 158 0.96 5.26 25.32
CA CYS A 158 -0.02 6.22 24.79
C CYS A 158 -1.15 5.60 23.96
N GLN A 159 -1.20 4.27 23.84
CA GLN A 159 -2.18 3.52 23.04
C GLN A 159 -2.22 3.84 21.53
N LEU A 160 -1.38 4.77 21.05
CA LEU A 160 -1.20 5.01 19.62
C LEU A 160 -0.79 3.69 18.94
N ALA A 161 -1.47 3.34 17.85
CA ALA A 161 -1.19 2.13 17.11
C ALA A 161 0.03 2.33 16.19
N HIS A 162 0.89 1.32 16.14
CA HIS A 162 2.05 1.28 15.25
C HIS A 162 2.05 -0.04 14.47
N CYS A 163 2.80 -0.09 13.38
CA CYS A 163 3.05 -1.33 12.69
C CYS A 163 3.98 -2.21 13.52
N GLY A 164 3.51 -3.37 13.98
CA GLY A 164 4.32 -4.32 14.76
C GLY A 164 5.49 -4.96 13.98
N ARG A 165 5.62 -4.68 12.67
CA ARG A 165 6.72 -5.13 11.81
C ARG A 165 7.81 -4.07 11.62
N CYS A 166 7.45 -2.83 11.30
CA CYS A 166 8.42 -1.76 11.02
C CYS A 166 8.48 -0.66 12.09
N GLY A 167 7.55 -0.64 13.05
CA GLY A 167 7.47 0.37 14.11
C GLY A 167 6.90 1.72 13.67
N SER A 168 6.59 1.93 12.39
CA SER A 168 5.97 3.17 11.92
C SER A 168 4.56 3.36 12.49
N PRO A 169 4.06 4.59 12.70
CA PRO A 169 2.69 4.83 13.09
C PRO A 169 1.69 4.13 12.16
N TRP A 170 0.66 3.53 12.75
CA TRP A 170 -0.46 2.98 11.99
C TRP A 170 -1.36 4.13 11.57
N PRO A 171 -1.83 4.18 10.31
CA PRO A 171 -2.73 5.24 9.86
C PRO A 171 -4.05 5.18 10.63
N ASP A 172 -4.60 6.35 10.99
CA ASP A 172 -5.86 6.45 11.73
C ASP A 172 -7.07 5.93 10.92
N SER A 173 -6.97 6.00 9.59
CA SER A 173 -8.00 5.52 8.68
C SER A 173 -7.88 4.01 8.48
N LEU A 174 -8.91 3.26 8.88
CA LEU A 174 -9.04 1.83 8.57
C LEU A 174 -9.09 1.53 7.06
N LEU A 175 -9.35 2.55 6.22
CA LEU A 175 -9.34 2.42 4.76
C LEU A 175 -7.92 2.43 4.19
N GLU A 176 -6.95 3.03 4.89
CA GLU A 176 -5.56 3.04 4.49
C GLU A 176 -4.86 1.79 5.02
N ARG A 177 -4.58 0.84 4.12
CA ARG A 177 -3.74 -0.31 4.48
C ARG A 177 -2.30 0.17 4.67
N HIS A 178 -1.81 0.09 5.90
CA HIS A 178 -0.38 0.29 6.15
C HIS A 178 0.43 -0.71 5.32
N LEU A 179 1.38 -0.21 4.54
CA LEU A 179 2.35 -1.03 3.80
C LEU A 179 3.74 -0.64 4.27
N CYS A 180 4.45 -1.59 4.88
CA CYS A 180 5.84 -1.37 5.26
C CYS A 180 6.67 -0.95 4.04
N GLU A 181 7.63 -0.06 4.24
CA GLU A 181 8.44 0.51 3.15
C GLU A 181 9.22 -0.56 2.36
N ASP A 182 9.65 -1.62 3.02
CA ASP A 182 10.31 -2.76 2.38
C ASP A 182 9.36 -3.59 1.51
N LEU A 183 8.10 -3.75 1.91
CA LEU A 183 7.04 -4.38 1.10
C LEU A 183 6.68 -3.51 -0.10
N ARG A 184 6.62 -2.17 0.08
CA ARG A 184 6.43 -1.23 -1.04
C ARG A 184 7.56 -1.37 -2.05
N HIS A 185 8.81 -1.38 -1.59
CA HIS A 185 9.96 -1.58 -2.46
C HIS A 185 9.97 -2.97 -3.12
N SER A 186 9.56 -4.02 -2.41
CA SER A 186 9.45 -5.36 -2.99
C SER A 186 8.42 -5.40 -4.11
N ALA A 187 7.21 -4.86 -3.87
CA ALA A 187 6.17 -4.77 -4.88
C ALA A 187 6.62 -3.93 -6.09
N LEU A 188 7.35 -2.84 -5.87
CA LEU A 188 7.93 -2.03 -6.96
C LEU A 188 8.98 -2.81 -7.77
N ARG A 189 9.86 -3.58 -7.12
CA ARG A 189 10.82 -4.44 -7.81
C ARG A 189 10.13 -5.54 -8.62
N ASP A 190 9.05 -6.12 -8.09
CA ASP A 190 8.27 -7.13 -8.81
C ASP A 190 7.62 -6.53 -10.05
N VAL A 191 7.02 -5.34 -9.94
CA VAL A 191 6.47 -4.60 -11.08
C VAL A 191 7.56 -4.25 -12.09
N GLN A 192 8.70 -3.73 -11.63
CA GLN A 192 9.83 -3.41 -12.51
C GLN A 192 10.38 -4.65 -13.23
N SER A 193 10.45 -5.78 -12.54
CA SER A 193 10.90 -7.06 -13.12
C SER A 193 9.91 -7.55 -14.19
N ARG A 194 8.61 -7.42 -13.94
CA ARG A 194 7.56 -7.73 -14.94
C ARG A 194 7.65 -6.80 -16.16
N VAL A 195 7.81 -5.50 -15.95
CA VAL A 195 7.97 -4.53 -17.04
C VAL A 195 9.25 -4.78 -17.83
N ALA A 196 10.36 -5.13 -17.16
CA ALA A 196 11.61 -5.49 -17.83
C ALA A 196 11.46 -6.77 -18.67
N ALA A 197 10.79 -7.79 -18.12
CA ALA A 197 10.47 -9.02 -18.85
C ALA A 197 9.58 -8.73 -20.08
N GLU A 198 8.53 -7.93 -19.92
CA GLU A 198 7.66 -7.51 -21.02
C GLU A 198 8.42 -6.74 -22.12
N ARG A 199 9.37 -5.88 -21.73
CA ARG A 199 10.22 -5.13 -22.68
C ARG A 199 11.20 -6.02 -23.44
N LEU A 200 11.65 -7.14 -22.87
CA LEU A 200 12.48 -8.13 -23.57
C LEU A 200 11.64 -8.99 -24.51
N VAL A 201 10.42 -9.35 -24.11
CA VAL A 201 9.51 -10.20 -24.89
C VAL A 201 8.89 -9.45 -26.08
N ALA A 202 8.58 -8.16 -25.95
CA ALA A 202 7.93 -7.38 -27.01
C ALA A 202 8.73 -7.36 -28.35
N PRO A 203 10.03 -7.02 -28.39
CA PRO A 203 10.80 -7.05 -29.63
C PRO A 203 10.97 -8.48 -30.19
N MET A 204 11.02 -9.50 -29.33
CA MET A 204 11.01 -10.89 -29.78
C MET A 204 9.71 -11.24 -30.49
N LEU A 205 8.56 -10.84 -29.93
CA LEU A 205 7.26 -11.04 -30.56
C LEU A 205 7.14 -10.25 -31.88
N ASP A 206 7.65 -9.02 -31.95
CA ASP A 206 7.67 -8.23 -33.18
C ASP A 206 8.54 -8.87 -34.27
N THR A 207 9.72 -9.39 -33.88
CA THR A 207 10.63 -10.10 -34.79
C THR A 207 10.00 -11.40 -35.30
N LEU A 208 9.35 -12.15 -34.42
CA LEU A 208 8.57 -13.33 -34.76
C LEU A 208 7.44 -12.99 -35.74
N SER A 209 6.68 -11.95 -35.45
CA SER A 209 5.56 -11.50 -36.29
C SER A 209 6.07 -11.05 -37.67
N HIS A 210 7.18 -10.32 -37.73
CA HIS A 210 7.79 -9.90 -39.00
C HIS A 210 8.35 -11.09 -39.81
N ALA A 211 8.98 -12.07 -39.16
CA ALA A 211 9.47 -13.28 -39.81
C ALA A 211 8.31 -14.12 -40.39
N LEU A 212 7.19 -14.19 -39.67
CA LEU A 212 5.96 -14.84 -40.14
C LEU A 212 5.38 -14.16 -41.39
N VAL A 213 5.35 -12.82 -41.41
CA VAL A 213 4.80 -12.04 -42.53
C VAL A 213 5.71 -12.08 -43.76
N THR A 214 7.04 -12.03 -43.58
CA THR A 214 7.99 -11.92 -44.70
C THR A 214 8.41 -13.26 -45.32
N GLY A 215 7.95 -14.40 -44.76
CA GLY A 215 8.26 -15.73 -45.30
C GLY A 215 9.76 -16.08 -45.28
N THR A 216 10.56 -15.40 -44.45
CA THR A 216 12.01 -15.60 -44.39
C THR A 216 12.36 -16.88 -43.63
N SER A 217 12.88 -17.88 -44.35
CA SER A 217 13.07 -19.26 -43.89
C SER A 217 14.20 -19.49 -42.87
N TRP A 218 14.95 -18.47 -42.48
CA TRP A 218 16.13 -18.60 -41.61
C TRP A 218 15.98 -18.03 -40.19
N ASN A 219 14.91 -17.28 -39.87
CA ASN A 219 14.73 -16.68 -38.54
C ASN A 219 13.91 -17.52 -37.55
N TRP A 220 13.35 -18.66 -37.96
CA TRP A 220 12.52 -19.49 -37.08
C TRP A 220 13.35 -20.29 -36.07
N VAL A 221 14.61 -20.65 -36.39
CA VAL A 221 15.46 -21.45 -35.51
C VAL A 221 15.72 -20.71 -34.19
N SER A 222 16.11 -19.43 -34.25
CA SER A 222 16.34 -18.61 -33.06
C SER A 222 15.08 -18.41 -32.22
N ALA A 223 13.92 -18.27 -32.87
CA ALA A 223 12.67 -18.04 -32.17
C ALA A 223 12.03 -19.32 -31.59
N THR A 224 12.31 -20.47 -32.20
CA THR A 224 11.86 -21.79 -31.73
C THR A 224 12.61 -22.23 -30.48
N VAL A 225 13.90 -21.89 -30.38
CA VAL A 225 14.71 -22.18 -29.18
C VAL A 225 14.28 -21.33 -27.98
N GLN A 226 13.81 -20.10 -28.21
CA GLN A 226 13.37 -19.21 -27.13
C GLN A 226 11.95 -19.47 -26.61
N THR A 227 11.13 -20.28 -27.31
CA THR A 227 9.69 -20.42 -27.01
C THR A 227 9.25 -21.82 -26.62
N LEU A 228 10.08 -22.85 -26.84
CA LEU A 228 9.76 -24.24 -26.52
C LEU A 228 10.45 -24.72 -25.24
N ALA A 229 9.82 -25.67 -24.54
CA ALA A 229 10.50 -26.43 -23.50
C ALA A 229 11.74 -27.13 -24.07
N ALA A 230 12.80 -27.21 -23.28
CA ALA A 230 14.14 -27.54 -23.76
C ALA A 230 14.21 -28.86 -24.55
N GLU A 231 13.46 -29.87 -24.13
CA GLU A 231 13.41 -31.18 -24.82
C GLU A 231 12.73 -31.11 -26.19
N THR A 232 11.67 -30.31 -26.32
CA THR A 232 10.95 -30.11 -27.58
C THR A 232 11.75 -29.26 -28.57
N ALA A 233 12.47 -28.23 -28.07
CA ALA A 233 13.41 -27.47 -28.87
C ALA A 233 14.54 -28.37 -29.42
N ARG A 234 15.12 -29.20 -28.55
CA ARG A 234 16.20 -30.15 -28.87
C ARG A 234 15.76 -31.19 -29.92
N ALA A 235 14.58 -31.78 -29.75
CA ALA A 235 14.02 -32.74 -30.72
C ALA A 235 13.79 -32.12 -32.11
N ARG A 236 13.35 -30.86 -32.17
CA ARG A 236 13.15 -30.16 -33.45
C ARG A 236 14.45 -29.74 -34.10
N LEU A 237 15.45 -29.29 -33.33
CA LEU A 237 16.78 -28.93 -33.86
C LEU A 237 17.52 -30.14 -34.44
N ASN A 238 17.38 -31.32 -33.81
CA ASN A 238 17.94 -32.56 -34.36
C ASN A 238 17.25 -32.96 -35.68
N GLY A 239 15.97 -32.62 -35.86
CA GLY A 239 15.23 -32.85 -37.10
C GLY A 239 15.68 -31.99 -38.29
N VAL A 240 16.47 -30.92 -38.08
CA VAL A 240 17.01 -30.06 -39.16
C VAL A 240 18.47 -30.38 -39.51
N GLY A 241 19.03 -31.47 -38.98
CA GLY A 241 20.37 -31.95 -39.35
C GLY A 241 21.53 -31.22 -38.66
N LEU A 242 21.27 -30.48 -37.57
CA LEU A 242 22.31 -30.00 -36.69
C LEU A 242 22.98 -31.18 -35.97
N SER A 243 24.32 -31.12 -35.82
CA SER A 243 25.02 -32.08 -34.96
C SER A 243 24.58 -31.90 -33.52
N GLN A 244 24.62 -32.98 -32.75
CA GLN A 244 24.22 -32.98 -31.35
C GLN A 244 24.99 -31.95 -30.52
N GLU A 245 26.29 -31.79 -30.79
CA GLU A 245 27.14 -30.74 -30.22
C GLU A 245 26.65 -29.31 -30.55
N GLY A 246 26.20 -29.07 -31.78
CA GLY A 246 25.66 -27.77 -32.20
C GLY A 246 24.32 -27.45 -31.52
N THR A 247 23.49 -28.48 -31.29
CA THR A 247 22.23 -28.34 -30.56
C THR A 247 22.45 -28.01 -29.09
N ASP A 248 23.41 -28.67 -28.42
CA ASP A 248 23.64 -28.47 -26.98
C ASP A 248 24.28 -27.09 -26.68
N LEU A 249 25.21 -26.62 -27.51
CA LEU A 249 25.77 -25.24 -27.41
C LEU A 249 24.70 -24.15 -27.51
N LEU A 250 23.68 -24.37 -28.35
CA LEU A 250 22.56 -23.45 -28.53
C LEU A 250 21.61 -23.45 -27.32
N MET A 251 21.36 -24.60 -26.72
CA MET A 251 20.44 -24.75 -25.59
C MET A 251 21.01 -24.20 -24.28
N ASP A 252 22.33 -24.32 -24.06
CA ASP A 252 22.99 -23.82 -22.84
C ASP A 252 23.05 -22.28 -22.76
N SER A 253 22.66 -21.59 -23.84
CA SER A 253 22.66 -20.13 -23.91
C SER A 253 21.35 -19.46 -23.45
N PHE A 254 20.31 -20.21 -23.03
CA PHE A 254 18.97 -19.66 -22.71
C PHE A 254 18.44 -20.00 -21.30
N PRO A 255 17.77 -19.07 -20.60
CA PRO A 255 17.17 -19.30 -19.27
C PRO A 255 15.82 -20.07 -19.34
N ALA A 256 15.45 -20.76 -18.25
CA ALA A 256 14.29 -21.67 -18.18
C ALA A 256 12.90 -20.98 -18.25
N PRO A 257 11.83 -21.65 -18.77
CA PRO A 257 10.53 -21.03 -19.01
C PRO A 257 9.61 -20.94 -17.78
N VAL A 258 8.78 -19.88 -17.74
CA VAL A 258 7.78 -19.57 -16.69
C VAL A 258 6.35 -19.91 -17.18
N ALA A 259 5.47 -20.38 -16.28
CA ALA A 259 4.10 -20.81 -16.60
C ALA A 259 3.17 -19.66 -17.05
N VAL A 260 2.22 -19.96 -17.96
CA VAL A 260 1.35 -18.98 -18.66
C VAL A 260 -0.11 -19.06 -18.17
N ASP A 261 -0.77 -17.92 -18.03
CA ASP A 261 -2.15 -17.76 -17.56
C ASP A 261 -3.18 -17.58 -18.71
N ALA A 262 -4.44 -17.26 -18.38
CA ALA A 262 -5.59 -17.21 -19.29
C ALA A 262 -5.42 -16.26 -20.51
N GLN A 263 -4.47 -15.33 -20.46
CA GLN A 263 -4.11 -14.46 -21.58
C GLN A 263 -3.44 -15.26 -22.71
N GLY A 264 -2.74 -16.34 -22.35
CA GLY A 264 -2.18 -17.30 -23.27
C GLY A 264 -3.23 -17.99 -24.15
N ALA A 265 -4.48 -18.13 -23.71
CA ALA A 265 -5.51 -18.87 -24.46
C ALA A 265 -5.94 -18.17 -25.77
N SER A 266 -6.04 -16.84 -25.77
CA SER A 266 -6.35 -16.05 -26.97
C SER A 266 -5.16 -15.99 -27.95
N GLU A 267 -3.95 -15.95 -27.44
CA GLU A 267 -2.72 -15.99 -28.25
C GLU A 267 -2.49 -17.39 -28.83
N LEU A 268 -2.83 -18.45 -28.06
CA LEU A 268 -2.91 -19.84 -28.51
C LEU A 268 -3.89 -20.01 -29.66
N ARG A 269 -5.02 -19.31 -29.67
CA ARG A 269 -5.99 -19.37 -30.77
C ARG A 269 -5.45 -18.78 -32.07
N LEU A 270 -4.74 -17.65 -32.00
CA LEU A 270 -4.07 -17.06 -33.16
C LEU A 270 -2.96 -17.98 -33.69
N LEU A 271 -2.20 -18.60 -32.78
CA LEU A 271 -1.18 -19.60 -33.11
C LEU A 271 -1.79 -20.86 -33.74
N GLN A 272 -2.96 -21.29 -33.29
CA GLN A 272 -3.67 -22.44 -33.84
C GLN A 272 -4.19 -22.14 -35.26
N MET A 273 -4.78 -20.96 -35.50
CA MET A 273 -5.16 -20.52 -36.86
C MET A 273 -3.96 -20.49 -37.83
N LEU A 274 -2.80 -20.03 -37.35
CA LEU A 274 -1.56 -20.05 -38.13
C LEU A 274 -1.05 -21.48 -38.43
N GLN A 275 -1.29 -22.44 -37.54
CA GLN A 275 -0.94 -23.84 -37.75
C GLN A 275 -1.86 -24.52 -38.76
N GLU A 276 -3.17 -24.23 -38.69
CA GLU A 276 -4.18 -24.73 -39.63
C GLU A 276 -3.91 -24.21 -41.04
N TYR A 277 -3.67 -22.91 -41.20
CA TYR A 277 -3.29 -22.31 -42.50
C TYR A 277 -2.04 -22.97 -43.12
N ARG A 278 -1.04 -23.29 -42.30
CA ARG A 278 0.18 -23.99 -42.76
C ARG A 278 -0.09 -25.45 -43.14
N ALA A 279 -1.06 -26.11 -42.51
CA ALA A 279 -1.43 -27.47 -42.84
C ALA A 279 -2.17 -27.51 -44.19
N GLU A 280 -3.07 -26.57 -44.44
CA GLU A 280 -3.81 -26.42 -45.70
C GLU A 280 -2.87 -26.10 -46.88
N ARG A 281 -1.90 -25.19 -46.70
CA ARG A 281 -0.85 -24.91 -47.70
C ARG A 281 -0.02 -26.13 -48.08
N ARG A 282 0.22 -27.09 -47.16
CA ARG A 282 0.94 -28.33 -47.48
C ARG A 282 0.13 -29.32 -48.31
N GLN A 283 -1.21 -29.20 -48.30
CA GLN A 283 -2.10 -30.09 -49.04
C GLN A 283 -2.34 -29.61 -50.49
N GLY A 284 -1.71 -28.50 -50.91
CA GLY A 284 -1.73 -28.05 -52.30
C GLY A 284 -3.08 -27.51 -52.78
N GLN A 285 -3.99 -27.13 -51.87
CA GLN A 285 -5.21 -26.42 -52.23
C GLN A 285 -4.88 -24.95 -52.50
N GLU A 286 -4.67 -24.59 -53.76
CA GLU A 286 -4.48 -23.21 -54.24
C GLU A 286 -5.81 -22.43 -54.37
N GLY A 287 -6.72 -22.60 -53.40
CA GLY A 287 -8.02 -21.91 -53.38
C GLY A 287 -7.99 -20.64 -52.55
N GLU A 288 -8.14 -19.49 -53.20
CA GLU A 288 -8.46 -18.15 -52.66
C GLU A 288 -7.83 -17.77 -51.29
N ASP A 289 -6.51 -17.54 -51.30
CA ASP A 289 -5.66 -17.05 -50.19
C ASP A 289 -6.15 -15.75 -49.50
N VAL A 290 -7.12 -15.04 -50.07
CA VAL A 290 -7.57 -13.71 -49.63
C VAL A 290 -8.43 -13.76 -48.35
N ASP A 291 -9.12 -14.88 -48.10
CA ASP A 291 -10.05 -14.99 -46.96
C ASP A 291 -9.32 -15.19 -45.63
N TRP A 292 -8.24 -15.97 -45.62
CA TRP A 292 -7.46 -16.27 -44.41
C TRP A 292 -6.65 -15.07 -43.89
N LEU A 293 -6.03 -14.29 -44.78
CA LEU A 293 -5.30 -13.09 -44.38
C LEU A 293 -6.25 -12.06 -43.75
N THR A 294 -7.46 -11.94 -44.29
CA THR A 294 -8.52 -11.09 -43.77
C THR A 294 -9.00 -11.57 -42.40
N ALA A 295 -9.18 -12.88 -42.21
CA ALA A 295 -9.55 -13.47 -40.93
C ALA A 295 -8.47 -13.25 -39.85
N MET A 296 -7.17 -13.40 -40.18
CA MET A 296 -6.08 -13.13 -39.25
C MET A 296 -5.96 -11.65 -38.88
N GLN A 297 -6.12 -10.76 -39.88
CA GLN A 297 -6.10 -9.32 -39.65
C GLN A 297 -7.25 -8.89 -38.73
N HIS A 298 -8.45 -9.43 -38.96
CA HIS A 298 -9.63 -9.16 -38.14
C HIS A 298 -9.46 -9.68 -36.69
N GLU A 299 -8.85 -10.86 -36.50
CA GLU A 299 -8.58 -11.38 -35.15
C GLU A 299 -7.46 -10.60 -34.44
N GLY A 300 -6.43 -10.17 -35.17
CA GLY A 300 -5.38 -9.28 -34.66
C GLY A 300 -5.94 -7.92 -34.23
N GLU A 301 -6.84 -7.33 -35.02
CA GLU A 301 -7.56 -6.11 -34.69
C GLU A 301 -8.48 -6.30 -33.47
N ARG A 302 -9.15 -7.45 -33.35
CA ARG A 302 -9.97 -7.81 -32.19
C ARG A 302 -9.14 -7.89 -30.90
N ILE A 303 -7.96 -8.52 -30.94
CA ILE A 303 -7.03 -8.59 -29.80
C ILE A 303 -6.52 -7.20 -29.44
N ALA A 304 -6.13 -6.38 -30.44
CA ALA A 304 -5.69 -5.01 -30.22
C ALA A 304 -6.80 -4.13 -29.63
N PHE A 305 -8.05 -4.30 -30.07
CA PHE A 305 -9.22 -3.62 -29.55
C PHE A 305 -9.51 -4.02 -28.09
N LEU A 306 -9.46 -5.31 -27.76
CA LEU A 306 -9.62 -5.81 -26.39
C LEU A 306 -8.54 -5.25 -25.45
N ARG A 307 -7.30 -5.11 -25.95
CA ARG A 307 -6.19 -4.49 -25.21
C ARG A 307 -6.40 -2.98 -24.99
N ARG A 308 -6.92 -2.23 -25.97
CA ARG A 308 -7.22 -0.79 -25.83
C ARG A 308 -8.46 -0.53 -24.96
N GLY A 309 -9.53 -1.29 -25.15
CA GLY A 309 -10.80 -1.12 -24.43
C GLY A 309 -10.73 -1.45 -22.93
N ARG A 310 -9.96 -2.48 -22.53
CA ARG A 310 -9.78 -2.82 -21.10
C ARG A 310 -8.84 -1.88 -20.36
N ARG A 311 -7.77 -1.40 -21.01
CA ARG A 311 -6.88 -0.38 -20.42
C ARG A 311 -7.65 0.90 -20.13
N HIS A 312 -8.57 1.31 -21.00
CA HIS A 312 -9.31 2.56 -20.85
C HIS A 312 -10.47 2.45 -19.84
N THR A 313 -11.22 1.34 -19.83
CA THR A 313 -12.37 1.18 -18.91
C THR A 313 -11.98 0.85 -17.48
N ALA A 314 -10.89 0.09 -17.28
CA ALA A 314 -10.38 -0.20 -15.94
C ALA A 314 -9.78 1.06 -15.28
N THR A 315 -9.06 1.89 -16.03
CA THR A 315 -8.50 3.16 -15.50
C THR A 315 -9.57 4.21 -15.25
N LEU A 316 -10.60 4.32 -16.09
CA LEU A 316 -11.69 5.29 -15.90
C LEU A 316 -12.53 5.00 -14.64
N ARG A 317 -12.90 3.73 -14.41
CA ARG A 317 -13.62 3.35 -13.17
C ARG A 317 -12.78 3.56 -11.92
N GLN A 318 -11.48 3.30 -12.00
CA GLN A 318 -10.55 3.53 -10.91
C GLN A 318 -10.39 5.04 -10.60
N LEU A 319 -10.31 5.88 -11.65
CA LEU A 319 -10.31 7.33 -11.52
C LEU A 319 -11.63 7.87 -10.95
N GLU A 320 -12.77 7.32 -11.35
CA GLU A 320 -14.09 7.70 -10.83
C GLU A 320 -14.25 7.33 -9.34
N THR A 321 -13.72 6.16 -8.94
CA THR A 321 -13.68 5.72 -7.54
C THR A 321 -12.79 6.66 -6.71
N LEU A 322 -11.58 6.96 -7.19
CA LEU A 322 -10.66 7.91 -6.54
C LEU A 322 -11.24 9.32 -6.45
N ASN A 323 -11.95 9.78 -7.49
CA ASN A 323 -12.61 11.08 -7.49
C ASN A 323 -13.78 11.14 -6.51
N THR A 324 -14.54 10.06 -6.36
CA THR A 324 -15.61 9.97 -5.37
C THR A 324 -15.04 10.04 -3.95
N GLN A 325 -13.95 9.30 -3.69
CA GLN A 325 -13.26 9.33 -2.41
C GLN A 325 -12.68 10.72 -2.09
N ARG A 326 -11.97 11.34 -3.05
CA ARG A 326 -11.40 12.69 -2.87
C ARG A 326 -12.46 13.76 -2.62
N ARG A 327 -13.65 13.66 -3.22
CA ARG A 327 -14.78 14.56 -2.92
C ARG A 327 -15.26 14.44 -1.47
N GLN A 328 -15.22 13.24 -0.89
CA GLN A 328 -15.55 13.03 0.53
C GLN A 328 -14.47 13.65 1.44
N ASP A 329 -13.21 13.58 1.01
CA ASP A 329 -12.06 14.10 1.75
C ASP A 329 -11.84 15.62 1.56
N GLY A 330 -12.68 16.30 0.78
CA GLY A 330 -12.52 17.73 0.45
C GLY A 330 -11.35 18.04 -0.48
N VAL A 331 -10.71 17.02 -1.05
CA VAL A 331 -9.60 17.14 -1.99
C VAL A 331 -10.17 17.31 -3.41
N GLY A 332 -9.68 18.28 -4.17
CA GLY A 332 -10.16 18.55 -5.53
C GLY A 332 -10.11 17.30 -6.45
N PRO A 333 -10.98 17.21 -7.47
CA PRO A 333 -11.01 16.07 -8.39
C PRO A 333 -9.70 15.98 -9.22
N ILE A 334 -9.38 14.76 -9.69
CA ILE A 334 -8.36 14.44 -10.69
C ILE A 334 -9.05 14.40 -12.06
N LYS A 335 -8.40 14.98 -13.09
CA LYS A 335 -8.86 14.91 -14.48
C LYS A 335 -7.72 14.54 -15.42
N ASP A 336 -8.05 13.90 -16.53
CA ASP A 336 -7.06 13.46 -17.52
C ASP A 336 -6.68 14.59 -18.47
N CYS A 337 -5.38 14.66 -18.82
CA CYS A 337 -4.89 15.59 -19.81
C CYS A 337 -5.54 15.31 -21.18
N PRO A 338 -6.14 16.30 -21.86
CA PRO A 338 -6.80 16.08 -23.15
C PRO A 338 -5.86 15.68 -24.29
N SER A 339 -4.55 15.94 -24.15
CA SER A 339 -3.55 15.61 -25.17
C SER A 339 -3.00 14.18 -25.03
N CYS A 340 -2.75 13.70 -23.80
CA CYS A 340 -2.08 12.41 -23.58
C CYS A 340 -2.77 11.49 -22.56
N GLN A 341 -3.92 11.91 -22.02
CA GLN A 341 -4.71 11.19 -21.02
C GLN A 341 -3.99 10.92 -19.69
N HIS A 342 -2.89 11.64 -19.41
CA HIS A 342 -2.22 11.53 -18.11
C HIS A 342 -3.08 12.15 -16.99
N PRO A 343 -3.33 11.43 -15.89
CA PRO A 343 -4.12 11.95 -14.78
C PRO A 343 -3.40 13.13 -14.12
N THR A 344 -4.12 14.23 -13.96
CA THR A 344 -3.58 15.49 -13.41
C THR A 344 -4.44 15.94 -12.24
N GLU A 345 -3.78 16.29 -11.15
CA GLU A 345 -4.39 16.89 -9.97
C GLU A 345 -4.40 18.40 -10.10
N ARG A 346 -5.51 19.05 -9.71
CA ARG A 346 -5.59 20.51 -9.69
C ARG A 346 -4.69 21.08 -8.60
N ILE A 347 -3.83 22.01 -8.97
CA ILE A 347 -2.97 22.75 -8.03
C ILE A 347 -3.69 24.06 -7.69
N ASP A 348 -3.79 24.37 -6.40
CA ASP A 348 -4.69 25.36 -5.81
C ASP A 348 -4.83 26.68 -6.59
N GLY A 349 -6.08 27.06 -6.86
CA GLY A 349 -6.49 28.35 -7.40
C GLY A 349 -6.32 28.55 -8.92
N CYS A 350 -5.55 27.70 -9.61
CA CYS A 350 -5.34 27.84 -11.05
C CYS A 350 -6.27 26.91 -11.86
N ASN A 351 -6.93 27.46 -12.88
CA ASN A 351 -7.69 26.69 -13.87
C ASN A 351 -6.80 26.18 -15.00
N ILE A 352 -5.64 26.79 -15.26
CA ILE A 352 -4.73 26.36 -16.33
C ILE A 352 -3.67 25.43 -15.74
N MET A 353 -3.67 24.18 -16.20
CA MET A 353 -2.75 23.14 -15.78
C MET A 353 -1.76 22.83 -16.88
N THR A 354 -0.51 22.52 -16.51
CA THR A 354 0.49 22.01 -17.45
C THR A 354 0.68 20.51 -17.20
N CYS A 355 0.46 19.69 -18.22
CA CYS A 355 0.66 18.25 -18.09
C CYS A 355 2.14 17.94 -17.81
N SER A 356 2.42 17.17 -16.76
CA SER A 356 3.78 16.76 -16.40
C SER A 356 4.46 15.91 -17.48
N VAL A 357 3.68 15.15 -18.26
CA VAL A 357 4.16 14.22 -19.30
C VAL A 357 4.33 14.93 -20.65
N CYS A 358 3.24 15.38 -21.28
CA CYS A 358 3.31 15.94 -22.63
C CYS A 358 3.56 17.46 -22.67
N LYS A 359 3.63 18.12 -21.51
CA LYS A 359 3.83 19.58 -21.36
C LYS A 359 2.74 20.46 -22.00
N ALA A 360 1.63 19.87 -22.47
CA ALA A 360 0.49 20.64 -22.94
C ALA A 360 -0.13 21.43 -21.77
N GLU A 361 -0.38 22.71 -22.00
CA GLU A 361 -1.21 23.54 -21.12
C GLU A 361 -2.69 23.32 -21.46
N TRP A 362 -3.57 23.24 -20.46
CA TRP A 362 -5.00 23.00 -20.67
C TRP A 362 -5.84 23.50 -19.49
N CYS A 363 -7.12 23.79 -19.73
CA CYS A 363 -8.05 24.25 -18.69
C CYS A 363 -8.64 23.06 -17.94
N PHE A 364 -8.40 22.98 -16.63
CA PHE A 364 -8.89 21.93 -15.76
C PHE A 364 -10.41 21.85 -15.72
N ILE A 365 -11.11 22.98 -15.85
CA ILE A 365 -12.57 23.01 -15.78
C ILE A 365 -13.19 22.39 -17.03
N CYS A 366 -12.82 22.88 -18.23
CA CYS A 366 -13.43 22.42 -19.49
C CYS A 366 -12.65 21.31 -20.23
N ALA A 367 -11.50 20.88 -19.70
CA ALA A 367 -10.63 19.85 -20.28
C ALA A 367 -10.18 20.14 -21.74
N ARG A 368 -9.92 21.41 -22.08
CA ARG A 368 -9.43 21.81 -23.42
C ARG A 368 -8.00 22.37 -23.38
N CYS A 369 -7.19 22.06 -24.39
CA CYS A 369 -5.84 22.60 -24.53
C CYS A 369 -5.83 24.13 -24.69
N LYS A 370 -4.83 24.78 -24.11
CA LYS A 370 -4.51 26.21 -24.29
C LYS A 370 -3.81 26.35 -25.64
N GLY A 371 -4.37 27.16 -26.52
CA GLY A 371 -4.00 27.25 -27.94
C GLY A 371 -5.16 26.99 -28.89
N GLY A 372 -6.26 26.39 -28.41
CA GLY A 372 -7.56 26.48 -29.08
C GLY A 372 -8.25 27.82 -28.82
N PRO A 373 -9.42 28.08 -29.44
CA PRO A 373 -10.26 29.26 -29.17
C PRO A 373 -10.93 29.20 -27.77
N SER A 374 -10.22 28.67 -26.77
CA SER A 374 -10.82 28.27 -25.50
C SER A 374 -11.12 29.45 -24.57
N GLY A 375 -10.50 30.62 -24.80
CA GLY A 375 -10.63 31.86 -24.01
C GLY A 375 -10.54 31.72 -22.48
N CYS A 376 -10.11 30.57 -21.99
CA CYS A 376 -9.90 30.29 -20.58
C CYS A 376 -8.57 30.92 -20.14
N ASN A 377 -8.57 31.53 -18.96
CA ASN A 377 -7.37 32.07 -18.32
C ASN A 377 -7.15 31.40 -16.94
N HIS A 378 -6.11 31.81 -16.22
CA HIS A 378 -5.72 31.20 -14.93
C HIS A 378 -6.84 31.17 -13.88
N TYR A 379 -7.77 32.12 -13.94
CA TYR A 379 -8.84 32.26 -12.94
C TYR A 379 -10.22 31.99 -13.53
N HIS A 380 -10.33 31.93 -14.85
CA HIS A 380 -11.61 32.01 -15.55
C HIS A 380 -11.78 30.96 -16.63
N CYS A 381 -12.92 30.28 -16.64
CA CYS A 381 -13.26 29.30 -17.67
C CYS A 381 -14.45 29.80 -18.48
N GLN A 382 -14.19 30.36 -19.67
CA GLN A 382 -15.22 30.90 -20.56
C GLN A 382 -16.31 29.87 -20.89
N PHE A 383 -15.93 28.60 -21.14
CA PHE A 383 -16.88 27.54 -21.46
C PHE A 383 -17.85 27.25 -20.32
N ALA A 384 -17.36 27.27 -19.08
CA ALA A 384 -18.22 27.03 -17.92
C ALA A 384 -19.21 28.17 -17.71
N GLU A 385 -18.81 29.42 -18.02
CA GLU A 385 -19.73 30.55 -18.00
C GLU A 385 -20.77 30.50 -19.11
N GLU A 386 -20.36 30.17 -20.33
CA GLU A 386 -21.28 30.04 -21.45
C GLU A 386 -22.32 28.95 -21.20
N GLU A 387 -21.91 27.81 -20.61
CA GLU A 387 -22.83 26.76 -20.18
C GLU A 387 -23.77 27.22 -19.06
N ALA A 388 -23.26 27.95 -18.06
CA ALA A 388 -24.09 28.50 -16.99
C ALA A 388 -25.13 29.51 -17.52
N ASN A 389 -24.73 30.39 -18.44
CA ASN A 389 -25.60 31.36 -19.09
C ASN A 389 -26.66 30.68 -19.97
N ARG A 390 -26.31 29.60 -20.68
CA ARG A 390 -27.26 28.81 -21.47
C ARG A 390 -28.31 28.15 -20.58
N ALA A 391 -27.89 27.54 -19.47
CA ALA A 391 -28.80 26.93 -18.51
C ALA A 391 -29.78 27.95 -17.89
N GLN A 392 -29.32 29.17 -17.60
CA GLN A 392 -30.19 30.25 -17.12
C GLN A 392 -31.17 30.76 -18.19
N GLY A 393 -30.75 30.81 -19.45
CA GLY A 393 -31.61 31.17 -20.59
C GLY A 393 -32.74 30.16 -20.81
N GLU A 394 -32.44 28.86 -20.72
CA GLU A 394 -33.42 27.77 -20.85
C GLU A 394 -34.45 27.78 -19.69
N ALA A 395 -33.99 27.99 -18.47
CA ALA A 395 -34.88 28.10 -17.31
C ALA A 395 -35.84 29.30 -17.41
N SER A 396 -35.38 30.41 -17.97
CA SER A 396 -36.19 31.63 -18.13
C SER A 396 -37.23 31.51 -19.26
N SER A 397 -36.97 30.68 -20.28
CA SER A 397 -37.88 30.49 -21.42
C SER A 397 -39.00 29.47 -21.17
N SER A 398 -38.97 28.70 -20.07
CA SER A 398 -39.95 27.64 -19.79
C SER A 398 -41.16 28.09 -18.96
N THR A 399 -41.19 29.32 -18.45
CA THR A 399 -42.36 29.90 -17.77
C THR A 399 -43.26 30.62 -18.78
N VAL A 400 -43.98 29.86 -19.61
CA VAL A 400 -45.18 30.38 -20.28
C VAL A 400 -46.31 30.33 -19.26
N PRO A 401 -46.88 31.46 -18.82
CA PRO A 401 -48.05 31.44 -17.97
C PRO A 401 -49.20 30.80 -18.76
N VAL A 402 -49.70 29.65 -18.28
CA VAL A 402 -50.96 29.08 -18.74
C VAL A 402 -52.05 30.08 -18.35
N SER A 403 -52.45 30.91 -19.30
CA SER A 403 -53.61 31.78 -19.17
C SER A 403 -54.85 30.90 -19.08
N THR A 404 -55.34 30.69 -17.86
CA THR A 404 -56.65 30.14 -17.59
C THR A 404 -57.70 31.09 -18.18
N GLN A 405 -58.21 30.76 -19.36
CA GLN A 405 -59.41 31.43 -19.90
C GLN A 405 -60.63 30.92 -19.12
N ALA A 406 -61.43 31.88 -18.66
CA ALA A 406 -62.70 31.69 -17.98
C ALA A 406 -63.85 31.46 -18.98
#